data_AF-A0A1V8M877-F1
#
_entry.id   AF-A0A1V8M877-F1
#
_cell.length_a   1.000
_cell.length_b   1.000
_cell.length_c   1.000
_cell.angle_alpha   90.00
_cell.angle_beta   90.00
_cell.angle_gamma   90.00
#
_symmetry.space_group_name_H-M   'P 1'
#
loop_
_entity.id
_entity.type
_entity.pdbx_description
1 polymer ?
#
loop_
_entity_poly.entity_id
_entity_poly.type
_entity_poly.pdbx_seq_one_letter_code
_entity_poly.pdbx_strand_id
1 'polypeptide(L)'
;MSYAAAWELGRLLGLSAGSFAQSLIRWKHKEKTAILANKAELQVSHIGFARSANSPISADEVPEEISSFLNKLASLELVPLNYLLPEEAMLPIDSIRFFQVDNFWLKCLLEGAFSPGRFLSNDHQHELKLRTAIESVNFPVAGFLMRSEIVSAYPGLMAQGIDKNSVKQSSVMRRLSPHLMLCTFNVEVVQIDLHLAPKALHCGVENNFKKFVRKSNGELSKISKKVNIKNRKIAVKDLSDDLANAAKLLKFDNNGKAGFFALQMIEGVQLMRYKL
;
A
#
# COMPACT_ATOMS: atom_id res chain seq x y z
N MET A 1 -1.04 -5.14 21.60
CA MET A 1 -2.38 -5.52 21.08
C MET A 1 -2.50 -7.03 21.18
N SER A 2 -3.56 -7.59 21.77
CA SER A 2 -3.75 -9.04 21.84
C SER A 2 -4.51 -9.57 20.61
N TYR A 3 -4.34 -10.85 20.29
CA TYR A 3 -5.08 -11.52 19.21
C TYR A 3 -6.59 -11.59 19.47
N ALA A 4 -6.97 -11.78 20.74
CA ALA A 4 -8.38 -11.78 21.15
C ALA A 4 -9.04 -10.40 20.90
N ALA A 5 -8.32 -9.31 21.19
CA ALA A 5 -8.81 -7.97 20.90
C ALA A 5 -8.95 -7.71 19.39
N ALA A 6 -8.04 -8.26 18.57
CA ALA A 6 -8.15 -8.22 17.11
C ALA A 6 -9.43 -8.90 16.63
N TRP A 7 -9.68 -10.11 17.13
CA TRP A 7 -10.86 -10.88 16.76
C TRP A 7 -12.16 -10.18 17.16
N GLU A 8 -12.23 -9.65 18.37
CA GLU A 8 -13.40 -8.90 18.85
C GLU A 8 -13.62 -7.61 18.04
N LEU A 9 -12.56 -6.86 17.74
CA LEU A 9 -12.63 -5.67 16.88
C LEU A 9 -13.18 -6.03 15.50
N GLY A 10 -12.70 -7.12 14.91
CA GLY A 10 -13.17 -7.63 13.63
C GLY A 10 -14.67 -7.88 13.67
N ARG A 11 -15.15 -8.59 14.69
CA ARG A 11 -16.58 -8.87 14.89
C ARG A 11 -17.42 -7.60 14.99
N LEU A 12 -16.95 -6.63 15.78
CA LEU A 12 -17.64 -5.34 15.96
C LEU A 12 -17.69 -4.54 14.65
N LEU A 13 -16.60 -4.49 13.88
CA LEU A 13 -16.54 -3.83 12.58
C LEU A 13 -17.45 -4.53 11.54
N GLY A 14 -17.50 -5.86 11.56
CA GLY A 14 -18.40 -6.63 10.70
C GLY A 14 -19.87 -6.37 11.04
N LEU A 15 -20.23 -6.30 12.32
CA LEU A 15 -21.60 -6.02 12.75
C LEU A 15 -22.03 -4.57 12.55
N SER A 16 -21.10 -3.61 12.66
CA SER A 16 -21.41 -2.19 12.43
C SER A 16 -21.71 -1.91 10.94
N ALA A 17 -21.09 -2.66 10.03
CA ALA A 17 -21.36 -2.61 8.60
C ALA A 17 -22.62 -3.42 8.23
N GLY A 18 -23.80 -2.82 8.37
CA GLY A 18 -25.08 -3.50 8.17
C GLY A 18 -25.25 -4.19 6.80
N SER A 19 -24.80 -3.56 5.70
CA SER A 19 -24.84 -4.17 4.36
C SER A 19 -23.94 -5.40 4.25
N PHE A 20 -22.72 -5.32 4.78
CA PHE A 20 -21.79 -6.44 4.84
C PHE A 20 -22.37 -7.59 5.66
N ALA A 21 -22.88 -7.33 6.87
CA ALA A 21 -23.44 -8.36 7.74
C ALA A 21 -24.64 -9.07 7.08
N GLN A 22 -25.54 -8.33 6.43
CA GLN A 22 -26.68 -8.91 5.72
C GLN A 22 -26.24 -9.76 4.52
N SER A 23 -25.32 -9.24 3.69
CA SER A 23 -24.77 -10.00 2.55
C SER A 23 -24.06 -11.26 3.01
N LEU A 24 -23.28 -11.17 4.09
CA LEU A 24 -22.59 -12.32 4.68
C LEU A 24 -23.57 -13.39 5.17
N ILE A 25 -24.61 -13.00 5.89
CA ILE A 25 -25.63 -13.92 6.39
C ILE A 25 -26.38 -14.58 5.24
N ARG A 26 -26.81 -13.80 4.23
CA ARG A 26 -27.51 -14.33 3.04
C ARG A 26 -26.66 -15.32 2.27
N TRP A 27 -25.40 -14.99 2.06
CA TRP A 27 -24.44 -15.86 1.37
C TRP A 27 -24.24 -17.19 2.12
N LYS A 28 -24.02 -17.13 3.44
CA LYS A 28 -23.93 -18.34 4.29
C LYS A 28 -25.20 -19.19 4.25
N HIS A 29 -26.38 -18.57 4.31
CA HIS A 29 -27.64 -19.31 4.22
C HIS A 29 -27.85 -19.96 2.86
N LYS A 30 -27.49 -19.29 1.75
CA LYS A 30 -27.62 -19.80 0.39
C LYS A 30 -26.77 -21.07 0.18
N GLU A 31 -25.50 -21.05 0.59
CA GLU A 31 -24.63 -22.23 0.51
C GLU A 31 -25.18 -23.38 1.37
N LYS A 32 -25.64 -23.09 2.60
CA LYS A 32 -26.22 -24.10 3.48
C LYS A 32 -27.46 -24.76 2.88
N THR A 33 -28.36 -23.97 2.29
CA THR A 33 -29.54 -24.53 1.62
C THR A 33 -29.16 -25.44 0.46
N ALA A 34 -28.12 -25.09 -0.31
CA ALA A 34 -27.63 -25.93 -1.40
C ALA A 34 -27.01 -27.25 -0.90
N ILE A 35 -26.21 -27.21 0.17
CA ILE A 35 -25.60 -28.42 0.76
C ILE A 35 -26.67 -29.34 1.36
N LEU A 36 -27.64 -28.79 2.09
CA LEU A 36 -28.72 -29.57 2.68
C LEU A 36 -29.62 -30.18 1.60
N ALA A 37 -29.90 -29.46 0.52
CA ALA A 37 -30.61 -30.00 -0.65
C ALA A 37 -29.85 -31.19 -1.25
N ASN A 38 -28.55 -31.04 -1.52
CA ASN A 38 -27.71 -32.12 -2.05
C ASN A 38 -27.66 -33.36 -1.13
N LYS A 39 -27.58 -33.16 0.20
CA LYS A 39 -27.59 -34.27 1.17
C LYS A 39 -28.95 -34.96 1.25
N ALA A 40 -30.04 -34.19 1.21
CA ALA A 40 -31.40 -34.74 1.20
C ALA A 40 -31.67 -35.55 -0.08
N GLU A 41 -31.18 -35.09 -1.23
CA GLU A 41 -31.29 -35.81 -2.51
C GLU A 41 -30.58 -37.18 -2.48
N LEU A 42 -29.43 -37.29 -1.82
CA LEU A 42 -28.73 -38.57 -1.66
C LEU A 42 -29.45 -39.56 -0.71
N GLN A 43 -30.26 -39.05 0.22
CA GLN A 43 -30.95 -39.88 1.22
C GLN A 43 -32.38 -40.27 0.83
N VAL A 44 -33.01 -39.54 -0.09
CA VAL A 44 -34.43 -39.74 -0.44
C VAL A 44 -34.54 -40.28 -1.88
N SER A 45 -34.38 -41.60 -2.03
CA SER A 45 -34.49 -42.29 -3.32
C SER A 45 -35.93 -42.47 -3.84
N HIS A 46 -36.96 -42.15 -3.04
CA HIS A 46 -38.35 -42.54 -3.32
C HIS A 46 -39.37 -41.39 -3.30
N ILE A 47 -38.98 -40.15 -2.99
CA ILE A 47 -39.89 -39.00 -2.98
C ILE A 47 -39.51 -38.08 -4.14
N GLY A 48 -40.38 -38.02 -5.15
CA GLY A 48 -40.19 -37.19 -6.34
C GLY A 48 -40.39 -35.71 -6.02
N PHE A 49 -39.37 -35.05 -5.48
CA PHE A 49 -39.32 -33.60 -5.49
C PHE A 49 -39.04 -33.14 -6.93
N ALA A 50 -40.01 -32.42 -7.53
CA ALA A 50 -39.80 -31.79 -8.81
C ALA A 50 -38.63 -30.81 -8.69
N ARG A 51 -37.53 -31.09 -9.43
CA ARG A 51 -36.41 -30.17 -9.58
C ARG A 51 -36.99 -28.82 -9.97
N SER A 52 -36.90 -27.83 -9.10
CA SER A 52 -36.93 -26.44 -9.56
C SER A 52 -35.66 -26.29 -10.39
N ALA A 53 -35.80 -26.44 -11.71
CA ALA A 53 -34.75 -26.31 -12.70
C ALA A 53 -34.28 -24.85 -12.85
N ASN A 54 -34.41 -24.03 -11.80
CA ASN A 54 -33.83 -22.71 -11.74
C ASN A 54 -32.43 -22.80 -11.15
N SER A 55 -31.54 -23.07 -12.09
CA SER A 55 -30.11 -22.82 -12.13
C SER A 55 -29.22 -23.85 -11.41
N PRO A 56 -28.30 -24.53 -12.14
CA PRO A 56 -26.99 -24.77 -11.54
C PRO A 56 -26.45 -23.36 -11.29
N ILE A 57 -26.42 -22.94 -10.03
CA ILE A 57 -25.73 -21.70 -9.68
C ILE A 57 -24.26 -22.03 -9.89
N SER A 58 -23.79 -21.67 -11.09
CA SER A 58 -22.41 -21.46 -11.45
C SER A 58 -21.63 -20.99 -10.22
N ALA A 59 -20.58 -21.74 -9.90
CA ALA A 59 -19.50 -21.42 -8.96
C ALA A 59 -19.78 -20.29 -7.95
N ASP A 60 -19.88 -20.70 -6.68
CA ASP A 60 -19.93 -19.90 -5.45
C ASP A 60 -18.93 -18.72 -5.42
N GLU A 61 -19.21 -17.62 -6.11
CA GLU A 61 -18.43 -16.40 -6.01
C GLU A 61 -18.86 -15.61 -4.77
N VAL A 62 -17.86 -15.18 -3.99
CA VAL A 62 -18.06 -14.34 -2.81
C VAL A 62 -18.64 -12.99 -3.27
N PRO A 63 -19.78 -12.54 -2.71
CA PRO A 63 -20.37 -11.23 -3.03
C PRO A 63 -19.34 -10.10 -3.00
N GLU A 64 -19.45 -9.17 -3.96
CA GLU A 64 -18.51 -8.04 -4.08
C GLU A 64 -18.47 -7.16 -2.82
N GLU A 65 -19.58 -7.04 -2.08
CA GLU A 65 -19.59 -6.29 -0.83
C GLU A 65 -18.70 -6.92 0.23
N ILE A 66 -18.65 -8.26 0.28
CA ILE A 66 -17.82 -9.00 1.22
C ILE A 66 -16.35 -8.84 0.84
N SER A 67 -15.99 -9.05 -0.43
CA SER A 67 -14.61 -8.90 -0.88
C SER A 67 -14.10 -7.46 -0.73
N SER A 68 -14.92 -6.45 -1.07
CA SER A 68 -14.61 -5.03 -0.89
C SER A 68 -14.38 -4.67 0.57
N PHE A 69 -15.25 -5.14 1.47
CA PHE A 69 -15.10 -4.91 2.91
C PHE A 69 -13.80 -5.53 3.45
N LEU A 70 -13.49 -6.76 3.05
CA LEU A 70 -12.27 -7.45 3.50
C LEU A 70 -11.01 -6.79 2.96
N ASN A 71 -11.02 -6.32 1.72
CA ASN A 71 -9.90 -5.57 1.15
C ASN A 71 -9.65 -4.26 1.93
N LYS A 72 -10.72 -3.56 2.34
CA LYS A 72 -10.62 -2.39 3.22
C LYS A 72 -10.10 -2.75 4.62
N LEU A 73 -10.55 -3.87 5.18
CA LEU A 73 -10.10 -4.33 6.49
C LEU A 73 -8.64 -4.80 6.47
N ALA A 74 -8.22 -5.55 5.45
CA ALA A 74 -6.86 -6.03 5.25
C ALA A 74 -5.87 -4.89 4.98
N SER A 75 -6.29 -3.81 4.33
CA SER A 75 -5.49 -2.59 4.14
C SER A 75 -5.49 -1.64 5.35
N LEU A 76 -5.98 -2.10 6.51
CA LEU A 76 -6.06 -1.37 7.77
C LEU A 76 -6.87 -0.06 7.69
N GLU A 77 -7.78 0.05 6.71
CA GLU A 77 -8.60 1.26 6.52
C GLU A 77 -9.63 1.45 7.61
N LEU A 78 -10.26 0.34 8.00
CA LEU A 78 -11.39 0.32 8.93
C LEU A 78 -10.91 0.20 10.39
N VAL A 79 -9.60 0.03 10.61
CA VAL A 79 -9.04 -0.17 11.94
C VAL A 79 -8.88 1.19 12.62
N PRO A 80 -9.50 1.42 13.78
CA PRO A 80 -9.36 2.68 14.51
C PRO A 80 -7.91 2.94 14.91
N LEU A 81 -7.51 4.22 14.96
CA LEU A 81 -6.14 4.61 15.30
C LEU A 81 -5.66 4.03 16.64
N ASN A 82 -6.54 3.95 17.63
CA ASN A 82 -6.25 3.41 18.96
C ASN A 82 -5.84 1.93 18.93
N TYR A 83 -6.18 1.18 17.86
CA TYR A 83 -5.73 -0.19 17.64
C TYR A 83 -4.46 -0.30 16.80
N LEU A 84 -4.05 0.79 16.14
CA LEU A 84 -2.77 0.90 15.42
C LEU A 84 -1.66 1.45 16.32
N LEU A 85 -2.01 2.32 17.26
CA LEU A 85 -1.12 2.97 18.21
C LEU A 85 -1.61 2.74 19.64
N PRO A 86 -0.86 1.98 20.47
CA PRO A 86 -1.22 1.76 21.87
C PRO A 86 -1.34 3.05 22.68
N GLU A 87 -0.46 4.02 22.41
CA GLU A 87 -0.45 5.33 23.07
C GLU A 87 -0.22 6.44 22.05
N GLU A 88 -0.99 7.53 22.11
CA GLU A 88 -0.81 8.67 21.20
C GLU A 88 0.56 9.35 21.35
N ALA A 89 1.15 9.29 22.55
CA ALA A 89 2.49 9.81 22.83
C ALA A 89 3.59 9.10 22.00
N MET A 90 3.33 7.89 21.50
CA MET A 90 4.26 7.19 20.61
C MET A 90 4.34 7.82 19.22
N LEU A 91 3.35 8.65 18.83
CA LEU A 91 3.36 9.44 17.61
C LEU A 91 3.21 10.96 17.91
N PRO A 92 4.29 11.61 18.39
CA PRO A 92 4.33 13.05 18.62
C PRO A 92 4.06 13.86 17.35
N ILE A 93 3.83 15.16 17.50
CA ILE A 93 3.77 16.07 16.36
C ILE A 93 5.13 16.10 15.64
N ASP A 94 5.10 16.22 14.31
CA ASP A 94 6.26 16.17 13.42
C ASP A 94 7.15 14.94 13.61
N SER A 95 6.51 13.78 13.68
CA SER A 95 7.19 12.49 13.81
C SER A 95 6.73 11.46 12.78
N ILE A 96 7.63 10.53 12.49
CA ILE A 96 7.38 9.35 11.67
C ILE A 96 7.75 8.10 12.48
N ARG A 97 6.87 7.09 12.46
CA ARG A 97 7.07 5.80 13.12
C ARG A 97 6.90 4.69 12.12
N PHE A 98 7.90 3.82 12.05
CA PHE A 98 7.89 2.63 11.22
C PHE A 98 7.39 1.44 12.03
N PHE A 99 6.66 0.54 11.38
CA PHE A 99 6.13 -0.66 12.02
C PHE A 99 6.15 -1.84 11.05
N GLN A 100 6.15 -3.03 11.64
CA GLN A 100 5.83 -4.27 10.95
C GLN A 100 4.46 -4.73 11.42
N VAL A 101 3.71 -5.32 10.50
CA VAL A 101 2.37 -5.84 10.78
C VAL A 101 2.49 -7.32 11.10
N ASP A 102 1.82 -7.72 12.17
CA ASP A 102 1.67 -9.13 12.49
C ASP A 102 0.55 -9.74 11.64
N ASN A 103 0.95 -10.66 10.75
CA ASN A 103 0.02 -11.39 9.89
C ASN A 103 -1.00 -12.21 10.69
N PHE A 104 -0.63 -12.75 11.86
CA PHE A 104 -1.58 -13.48 12.71
C PHE A 104 -2.62 -12.55 13.32
N TRP A 105 -2.21 -11.34 13.72
CA TRP A 105 -3.14 -10.34 14.22
C TRP A 105 -4.18 -9.95 13.16
N LEU A 106 -3.75 -9.72 11.92
CA LEU A 106 -4.64 -9.47 10.79
C LEU A 106 -5.56 -10.66 10.47
N LYS A 107 -5.05 -11.89 10.51
CA LYS A 107 -5.86 -13.10 10.33
C LYS A 107 -6.95 -13.19 11.40
N CYS A 108 -6.62 -12.97 12.67
CA CYS A 108 -7.60 -12.95 13.76
C CYS A 108 -8.65 -11.85 13.56
N LEU A 109 -8.23 -10.66 13.11
CA LEU A 109 -9.14 -9.55 12.78
C LEU A 109 -10.14 -9.95 11.67
N LEU A 110 -9.67 -10.55 10.58
CA LEU A 110 -10.54 -11.02 9.50
C LEU A 110 -11.46 -12.15 9.95
N GLU A 111 -10.94 -13.14 10.68
CA GLU A 111 -11.75 -14.23 11.24
C GLU A 111 -12.85 -13.71 12.17
N GLY A 112 -12.56 -12.65 12.93
CA GLY A 112 -13.52 -11.94 13.76
C GLY A 112 -14.64 -11.30 12.94
N ALA A 113 -14.30 -10.57 11.88
CA ALA A 113 -15.27 -9.92 10.99
C ALA A 113 -16.20 -10.90 10.29
N PHE A 114 -15.74 -12.13 10.07
CA PHE A 114 -16.55 -13.22 9.51
C PHE A 114 -17.35 -14.03 10.52
N SER A 115 -17.12 -13.83 11.82
CA SER A 115 -17.84 -14.55 12.87
C SER A 115 -19.37 -14.35 12.90
N PRO A 116 -19.96 -13.21 12.47
CA PRO A 116 -21.41 -13.06 12.44
C PRO A 116 -22.11 -14.12 11.60
N GLY A 117 -23.21 -14.67 12.12
CA GLY A 117 -23.98 -15.71 11.43
C GLY A 117 -23.33 -17.10 11.40
N ARG A 118 -22.38 -17.40 12.31
CA ARG A 118 -21.94 -18.78 12.57
C ARG A 118 -23.05 -19.55 13.30
N PHE A 119 -23.52 -20.67 12.74
CA PHE A 119 -24.56 -21.49 13.35
C PHE A 119 -24.14 -22.98 13.34
N LEU A 120 -23.64 -23.45 14.50
CA LEU A 120 -23.22 -24.82 14.84
C LEU A 120 -21.81 -25.28 14.37
N SER A 121 -21.27 -26.23 15.13
CA SER A 121 -19.96 -26.89 14.98
C SER A 121 -19.77 -27.72 13.70
N ASN A 122 -20.78 -27.84 12.84
CA ASN A 122 -20.72 -28.63 11.61
C ASN A 122 -20.33 -27.79 10.36
N ASP A 123 -20.03 -26.50 10.55
CA ASP A 123 -19.69 -25.54 9.50
C ASP A 123 -18.19 -25.58 9.10
N HIS A 124 -17.45 -26.60 9.51
CA HIS A 124 -16.00 -26.71 9.31
C HIS A 124 -15.55 -26.59 7.84
N GLN A 125 -16.34 -27.07 6.88
CA GLN A 125 -16.04 -26.94 5.45
C GLN A 125 -16.17 -25.50 4.95
N HIS A 126 -17.09 -24.71 5.50
CA HIS A 126 -17.25 -23.30 5.17
C HIS A 126 -16.06 -22.49 5.69
N GLU A 127 -15.62 -22.80 6.92
CA GLU A 127 -14.45 -22.17 7.51
C GLU A 127 -13.17 -22.49 6.73
N LEU A 128 -13.03 -23.71 6.20
CA LEU A 128 -11.88 -24.08 5.38
C LEU A 128 -11.83 -23.28 4.07
N LYS A 129 -12.93 -23.22 3.31
CA LYS A 129 -12.99 -22.41 2.07
C LYS A 129 -12.67 -20.94 2.33
N LEU A 130 -13.25 -20.38 3.39
CA LEU A 130 -13.02 -18.99 3.79
C LEU A 130 -11.59 -18.76 4.28
N ARG A 131 -11.02 -19.69 5.04
CA ARG A 131 -9.60 -19.63 5.45
C ARG A 131 -8.68 -19.64 4.26
N THR A 132 -8.93 -20.49 3.27
CA THR A 132 -8.16 -20.49 2.01
C THR A 132 -8.32 -19.17 1.26
N ALA A 133 -9.53 -18.58 1.23
CA ALA A 133 -9.75 -17.26 0.64
C ALA A 133 -9.08 -16.12 1.42
N ILE A 134 -8.98 -16.22 2.75
CA ILE A 134 -8.25 -15.27 3.60
C ILE A 134 -6.74 -15.43 3.43
N GLU A 135 -6.25 -16.66 3.27
CA GLU A 135 -4.83 -16.96 3.03
C GLU A 135 -4.33 -16.46 1.67
N SER A 136 -5.22 -16.34 0.68
CA SER A 136 -4.88 -15.75 -0.61
C SER A 136 -4.87 -14.22 -0.61
N VAL A 137 -5.35 -13.56 0.45
CA VAL A 137 -5.29 -12.10 0.58
C VAL A 137 -3.86 -11.67 0.86
N ASN A 138 -3.39 -10.68 0.09
CA ASN A 138 -2.07 -10.10 0.29
C ASN A 138 -2.10 -9.09 1.44
N PHE A 139 -1.49 -9.43 2.57
CA PHE A 139 -1.46 -8.59 3.75
C PHE A 139 -0.31 -7.56 3.69
N PRO A 140 -0.51 -6.35 4.25
CA PRO A 140 0.60 -5.44 4.49
C PRO A 140 1.56 -6.09 5.49
N VAL A 141 2.86 -6.03 5.21
CA VAL A 141 3.93 -6.58 6.05
C VAL A 141 4.64 -5.48 6.83
N ALA A 142 4.80 -4.31 6.22
CA ALA A 142 5.52 -3.19 6.80
C ALA A 142 4.85 -1.87 6.44
N GLY A 143 5.15 -0.82 7.19
CA GLY A 143 4.56 0.49 6.94
C GLY A 143 5.14 1.58 7.82
N PHE A 144 4.56 2.76 7.70
CA PHE A 144 4.81 3.86 8.60
C PHE A 144 3.56 4.69 8.87
N LEU A 145 3.55 5.31 10.04
CA LEU A 145 2.63 6.35 10.43
C LEU A 145 3.40 7.66 10.51
N MET A 146 2.89 8.70 9.86
CA MET A 146 3.47 10.04 9.89
C MET A 146 2.43 11.01 10.45
N ARG A 147 2.83 11.76 11.48
CA ARG A 147 2.06 12.90 12.00
C ARG A 147 2.85 14.18 11.75
N SER A 148 2.45 14.96 10.75
CA SER A 148 3.10 16.24 10.42
C SER A 148 2.19 17.16 9.61
N GLU A 149 2.47 18.46 9.66
CA GLU A 149 1.81 19.48 8.83
C GLU A 149 2.05 19.23 7.32
N ILE A 150 3.18 18.60 6.95
CA ILE A 150 3.53 18.24 5.57
C ILE A 150 2.43 17.40 4.90
N VAL A 151 1.75 16.53 5.65
CA VAL A 151 0.64 15.70 5.15
C VAL A 151 -0.50 16.57 4.62
N SER A 152 -0.75 17.72 5.24
CA SER A 152 -1.78 18.67 4.82
C SER A 152 -1.33 19.63 3.73
N ALA A 153 -0.09 20.11 3.83
CA ALA A 153 0.49 21.04 2.86
C ALA A 153 0.74 20.37 1.51
N TYR A 154 0.96 19.05 1.48
CA TYR A 154 1.32 18.32 0.27
C TYR A 154 0.46 17.07 0.04
N PRO A 155 -0.78 17.21 -0.48
CA PRO A 155 -1.66 16.09 -0.79
C PRO A 155 -1.10 15.12 -1.85
N GLY A 156 -0.16 15.57 -2.67
CA GLY A 156 0.52 14.76 -3.69
C GLY A 156 1.78 14.05 -3.21
N LEU A 157 1.95 13.89 -1.89
CA LEU A 157 3.05 13.14 -1.30
C LEU A 157 2.96 11.66 -1.68
N MET A 158 4.10 11.09 -2.07
CA MET A 158 4.27 9.70 -2.48
C MET A 158 5.35 9.04 -1.63
N ALA A 159 5.20 7.75 -1.40
CA ALA A 159 6.16 6.91 -0.71
C ALA A 159 6.50 5.69 -1.59
N GLN A 160 7.78 5.38 -1.72
CA GLN A 160 8.26 4.18 -2.40
C GLN A 160 9.08 3.36 -1.42
N GLY A 161 8.78 2.06 -1.34
CA GLY A 161 9.54 1.11 -0.57
C GLY A 161 10.63 0.49 -1.44
N ILE A 162 11.79 0.20 -0.87
CA ILE A 162 12.86 -0.54 -1.54
C ILE A 162 13.16 -1.78 -0.71
N ASP A 163 13.03 -2.93 -1.35
CA ASP A 163 13.32 -4.25 -0.78
C ASP A 163 14.84 -4.53 -0.78
N LYS A 164 15.28 -5.59 -0.10
CA LYS A 164 16.65 -6.14 -0.06
C LYS A 164 17.25 -6.30 -1.46
N ASN A 165 16.41 -6.66 -2.45
CA ASN A 165 16.80 -6.82 -3.85
C ASN A 165 16.90 -5.50 -4.64
N SER A 166 16.83 -4.34 -3.97
CA SER A 166 16.82 -3.01 -4.60
C SER A 166 15.66 -2.77 -5.58
N VAL A 167 14.59 -3.58 -5.48
CA VAL A 167 13.37 -3.43 -6.29
C VAL A 167 12.46 -2.41 -5.61
N LYS A 168 11.93 -1.47 -6.39
CA LYS A 168 10.95 -0.49 -5.92
C LYS A 168 9.58 -1.13 -5.77
N GLN A 169 8.95 -0.85 -4.64
CA GLN A 169 7.68 -1.40 -4.22
C GLN A 169 6.66 -0.29 -4.07
N SER A 170 5.46 -0.55 -4.60
CA SER A 170 4.34 0.37 -4.49
C SER A 170 3.85 0.42 -3.05
N SER A 171 3.52 1.62 -2.58
CA SER A 171 2.86 1.83 -1.30
C SER A 171 1.36 2.02 -1.50
N VAL A 172 0.60 1.68 -0.46
CA VAL A 172 -0.78 2.17 -0.29
C VAL A 172 -0.73 3.26 0.76
N MET A 173 -0.99 4.50 0.36
CA MET A 173 -0.98 5.67 1.25
C MET A 173 -2.41 6.13 1.52
N ARG A 174 -2.70 6.41 2.79
CA ARG A 174 -4.00 6.87 3.25
C ARG A 174 -3.85 7.99 4.27
N ARG A 175 -4.65 9.03 4.11
CA ARG A 175 -4.74 10.12 5.08
C ARG A 175 -5.85 9.80 6.08
N LEU A 176 -5.49 9.57 7.34
CA LEU A 176 -6.43 9.26 8.43
C LEU A 176 -7.00 10.54 9.06
N SER A 177 -6.21 11.62 9.06
CA SER A 177 -6.63 12.95 9.50
C SER A 177 -5.83 14.02 8.74
N PRO A 178 -6.15 15.32 8.88
CA PRO A 178 -5.41 16.35 8.18
C PRO A 178 -3.89 16.27 8.33
N HIS A 179 -3.40 15.85 9.49
CA HIS A 179 -1.96 15.77 9.78
C HIS A 179 -1.44 14.33 9.93
N LEU A 180 -2.31 13.32 9.80
CA LEU A 180 -1.96 11.92 10.02
C LEU A 180 -2.07 11.11 8.74
N MET A 181 -1.00 10.42 8.41
CA MET A 181 -0.90 9.56 7.24
C MET A 181 -0.44 8.16 7.63
N LEU A 182 -1.10 7.15 7.08
CA LEU A 182 -0.73 5.75 7.14
C LEU A 182 -0.23 5.32 5.76
N CYS A 183 0.91 4.65 5.73
CA CYS A 183 1.46 4.06 4.53
C CYS A 183 1.80 2.59 4.79
N THR A 184 1.39 1.71 3.89
CA THR A 184 1.62 0.27 4.02
C THR A 184 2.25 -0.31 2.76
N PHE A 185 3.04 -1.37 2.95
CA PHE A 185 3.72 -2.15 1.93
C PHE A 185 3.39 -3.63 2.14
N ASN A 186 3.15 -4.35 1.05
CA ASN A 186 2.83 -5.78 1.09
C ASN A 186 4.07 -6.68 1.14
N VAL A 187 5.25 -6.07 1.25
CA VAL A 187 6.55 -6.75 1.33
C VAL A 187 7.40 -6.09 2.39
N GLU A 188 8.39 -6.84 2.88
CA GLU A 188 9.42 -6.27 3.74
C GLU A 188 10.21 -5.21 2.97
N VAL A 189 10.39 -4.05 3.57
CA VAL A 189 11.15 -2.94 2.99
C VAL A 189 12.34 -2.65 3.88
N VAL A 190 13.48 -2.34 3.27
CA VAL A 190 14.73 -1.94 3.97
C VAL A 190 14.89 -0.43 3.95
N GLN A 191 14.29 0.23 2.95
CA GLN A 191 14.40 1.66 2.79
C GLN A 191 13.08 2.24 2.27
N ILE A 192 12.73 3.42 2.76
CA ILE A 192 11.54 4.16 2.33
C ILE A 192 11.98 5.51 1.80
N ASP A 193 11.55 5.81 0.58
CA ASP A 193 11.80 7.04 -0.14
C ASP A 193 10.49 7.84 -0.22
N LEU A 194 10.46 9.03 0.41
CA LEU A 194 9.34 9.97 0.43
C LEU A 194 9.62 11.13 -0.54
N HIS A 195 8.69 11.42 -1.44
CA HIS A 195 8.83 12.50 -2.43
C HIS A 195 7.46 13.01 -2.90
N LEU A 196 7.40 14.19 -3.51
CA LEU A 196 6.18 14.65 -4.17
C LEU A 196 6.02 14.01 -5.55
N ALA A 197 4.78 13.96 -6.05
CA ALA A 197 4.52 13.64 -7.44
C ALA A 197 5.30 14.59 -8.37
N PRO A 198 6.02 14.08 -9.39
CA PRO A 198 6.75 14.92 -10.34
C PRO A 198 5.75 15.63 -11.28
N LYS A 199 5.17 16.75 -10.82
CA LYS A 199 4.20 17.54 -11.58
C LYS A 199 4.84 18.59 -12.50
N ALA A 200 6.08 18.98 -12.21
CA ALA A 200 6.85 19.92 -13.02
C ALA A 200 8.33 19.49 -13.05
N LEU A 201 8.98 19.71 -14.19
CA LEU A 201 10.43 19.58 -14.30
C LEU A 201 11.06 20.80 -13.62
N HIS A 202 11.88 20.55 -12.61
CA HIS A 202 12.61 21.62 -11.94
C HIS A 202 14.00 21.75 -12.56
N CYS A 203 14.49 22.98 -12.74
CA CYS A 203 15.88 23.23 -13.08
C CYS A 203 16.63 23.63 -11.81
N GLY A 204 17.62 22.84 -11.41
CA GLY A 204 18.24 23.02 -10.10
C GLY A 204 19.69 22.57 -10.00
N VAL A 205 20.23 22.75 -8.80
CA VAL A 205 21.49 22.16 -8.35
C VAL A 205 21.22 21.54 -6.97
N GLU A 206 21.67 20.31 -6.76
CA GLU A 206 21.51 19.58 -5.51
C GLU A 206 22.18 20.26 -4.30
N ASN A 207 21.84 19.78 -3.10
CA ASN A 207 22.38 20.30 -1.83
C ASN A 207 23.92 20.37 -1.86
N ASN A 208 24.49 21.45 -1.31
CA ASN A 208 25.90 21.84 -1.41
C ASN A 208 26.38 22.31 -2.80
N PHE A 209 25.45 22.75 -3.65
CA PHE A 209 25.75 23.22 -5.01
C PHE A 209 26.48 22.17 -5.83
N LYS A 210 26.16 20.89 -5.64
CA LYS A 210 26.74 19.81 -6.43
C LYS A 210 25.77 19.40 -7.53
N LYS A 211 26.32 19.12 -8.71
CA LYS A 211 25.54 18.63 -9.84
C LYS A 211 26.15 17.33 -10.36
N PHE A 212 25.36 16.27 -10.35
CA PHE A 212 25.73 14.99 -10.93
C PHE A 212 25.48 15.02 -12.44
N VAL A 213 26.47 14.62 -13.23
CA VAL A 213 26.33 14.61 -14.69
C VAL A 213 25.46 13.41 -15.09
N ARG A 214 24.41 13.64 -15.88
CA ARG A 214 23.58 12.59 -16.48
C ARG A 214 24.23 12.05 -17.76
N LYS A 215 24.11 10.74 -17.96
CA LYS A 215 24.44 10.08 -19.23
C LYS A 215 23.37 10.41 -20.29
N SER A 216 23.64 10.09 -21.56
CA SER A 216 22.67 10.24 -22.66
C SER A 216 21.38 9.42 -22.49
N ASN A 217 21.41 8.36 -21.67
CA ASN A 217 20.24 7.56 -21.29
C ASN A 217 19.42 8.16 -20.11
N GLY A 218 19.84 9.30 -19.56
CA GLY A 218 19.17 9.96 -18.41
C GLY A 218 19.61 9.50 -17.02
N GLU A 219 20.42 8.43 -16.91
CA GLU A 219 20.95 7.96 -15.63
C GLU A 219 21.96 8.95 -15.04
N LEU A 220 21.90 9.14 -13.72
CA LEU A 220 22.87 9.93 -12.97
C LEU A 220 24.22 9.18 -12.91
N SER A 221 25.31 9.83 -13.30
CA SER A 221 26.67 9.32 -13.09
C SER A 221 27.14 9.56 -11.65
N LYS A 222 28.16 8.81 -11.20
CA LYS A 222 28.79 9.04 -9.89
C LYS A 222 29.66 10.30 -9.82
N ILE A 223 29.88 10.99 -10.95
CA ILE A 223 30.69 12.21 -10.99
C ILE A 223 29.81 13.40 -10.63
N SER A 224 30.13 14.05 -9.51
CA SER A 224 29.56 15.34 -9.12
C SER A 224 30.56 16.45 -9.37
N LYS A 225 30.06 17.60 -9.83
CA LYS A 225 30.83 18.84 -9.92
C LYS A 225 30.21 19.89 -9.03
N LYS A 226 31.05 20.63 -8.31
CA LYS A 226 30.60 21.74 -7.46
C LYS A 226 30.41 22.99 -8.33
N VAL A 227 29.21 23.53 -8.31
CA VAL A 227 28.83 24.77 -8.97
C VAL A 227 29.19 25.93 -8.05
N ASN A 228 30.08 26.81 -8.50
CA ASN A 228 30.41 28.02 -7.76
C ASN A 228 29.37 29.09 -8.03
N ILE A 229 28.56 29.41 -7.02
CA ILE A 229 27.63 30.55 -7.08
C ILE A 229 28.34 31.78 -6.50
N LYS A 230 28.59 32.79 -7.33
CA LYS A 230 29.05 34.11 -6.87
C LYS A 230 27.86 35.08 -6.88
N ASN A 231 27.61 35.78 -5.78
CA ASN A 231 26.54 36.79 -5.66
C ASN A 231 25.13 36.32 -6.07
N ARG A 232 24.75 35.07 -5.75
CA ARG A 232 23.45 34.47 -6.13
C ARG A 232 23.16 34.46 -7.65
N LYS A 233 24.19 34.69 -8.48
CA LYS A 233 24.10 34.62 -9.94
C LYS A 233 25.00 33.50 -10.44
N ILE A 234 24.52 32.77 -11.43
CA ILE A 234 25.29 31.71 -12.11
C ILE A 234 25.38 32.11 -13.56
N ALA A 235 26.60 32.25 -14.07
CA ALA A 235 26.81 32.42 -15.50
C ALA A 235 26.53 31.08 -16.19
N VAL A 236 25.48 31.05 -17.01
CA VAL A 236 25.02 29.84 -17.69
C VAL A 236 26.09 29.24 -18.61
N LYS A 237 26.92 30.09 -19.24
CA LYS A 237 28.03 29.68 -20.10
C LYS A 237 29.12 28.94 -19.33
N ASP A 238 29.58 29.51 -18.22
CA ASP A 238 30.59 28.88 -17.36
C ASP A 238 30.10 27.53 -16.84
N LEU A 239 28.83 27.44 -16.45
CA LEU A 239 28.21 26.19 -16.03
C LEU A 239 28.12 25.17 -17.17
N SER A 240 27.75 25.60 -18.37
CA SER A 240 27.66 24.70 -19.53
C SER A 240 29.02 24.15 -19.94
N ASP A 241 30.06 24.99 -19.91
CA ASP A 241 31.43 24.59 -20.21
C ASP A 241 31.96 23.64 -19.15
N ASP A 242 31.64 23.90 -17.88
CA ASP A 242 32.01 23.06 -16.76
C ASP A 242 31.37 21.66 -16.82
N LEU A 243 30.09 21.59 -17.20
CA LEU A 243 29.36 20.33 -17.38
C LEU A 243 29.82 19.59 -18.64
N ALA A 244 30.11 20.29 -19.73
CA ALA A 244 30.64 19.71 -20.95
C ALA A 244 32.04 19.09 -20.72
N ASN A 245 32.90 19.76 -19.96
CA ASN A 245 34.21 19.24 -19.59
C ASN A 245 34.11 17.99 -18.70
N ALA A 246 33.15 17.96 -17.78
CA ALA A 246 32.88 16.78 -16.95
C ALA A 246 32.30 15.60 -17.78
N ALA A 247 31.50 15.89 -18.81
CA ALA A 247 30.98 14.88 -19.73
C ALA A 247 32.07 14.29 -20.65
N LYS A 248 33.02 15.11 -21.09
CA LYS A 248 34.19 14.66 -21.87
C LYS A 248 35.07 13.69 -21.09
N LEU A 249 35.26 13.92 -19.78
CA LEU A 249 36.00 12.98 -18.90
C LEU A 249 35.36 11.59 -18.81
N LEU A 250 34.05 11.50 -19.05
CA LEU A 250 33.30 10.25 -19.08
C LEU A 250 33.23 9.61 -20.48
N LYS A 251 33.95 10.14 -21.48
CA LYS A 251 33.89 9.73 -22.90
C LYS A 251 32.50 9.83 -23.52
N PHE A 252 31.65 10.73 -23.04
CA PHE A 252 30.37 11.02 -23.68
C PHE A 252 30.56 12.13 -24.70
N ASP A 253 30.38 11.80 -25.98
CA ASP A 253 30.48 12.75 -27.07
C ASP A 253 29.21 13.59 -27.12
N ASN A 254 29.25 14.77 -26.51
CA ASN A 254 28.17 15.73 -26.57
C ASN A 254 28.78 17.13 -26.74
N ASN A 255 28.91 17.54 -27.99
CA ASN A 255 29.10 18.94 -28.37
C ASN A 255 28.08 19.78 -27.60
N GLY A 256 28.52 20.77 -26.83
CA GLY A 256 27.76 21.58 -25.86
C GLY A 256 26.52 22.31 -26.38
N LYS A 257 25.56 21.57 -26.94
CA LYS A 257 24.29 22.03 -27.47
C LYS A 257 23.36 22.33 -26.28
N ALA A 258 22.52 23.34 -26.44
CA ALA A 258 21.55 23.78 -25.44
C ALA A 258 20.67 22.63 -24.90
N GLY A 259 20.35 21.63 -25.72
CA GLY A 259 19.60 20.45 -25.30
C GLY A 259 20.34 19.56 -24.29
N PHE A 260 21.65 19.39 -24.43
CA PHE A 260 22.45 18.65 -23.45
C PHE A 260 22.48 19.40 -22.12
N PHE A 261 22.72 20.72 -22.18
CA PHE A 261 22.67 21.55 -20.98
C PHE A 261 21.29 21.50 -20.29
N ALA A 262 20.21 21.62 -21.04
CA ALA A 262 18.85 21.51 -20.51
C ALA A 262 18.61 20.16 -19.83
N LEU A 263 19.05 19.05 -20.44
CA LEU A 263 18.94 17.71 -19.86
C LEU A 263 19.74 17.58 -18.56
N GLN A 264 20.93 18.18 -18.49
CA GLN A 264 21.69 18.23 -17.24
C GLN A 264 20.97 19.07 -16.18
N MET A 265 20.31 20.15 -16.58
CA MET A 265 19.64 21.07 -15.66
C MET A 265 18.36 20.50 -15.05
N ILE A 266 17.72 19.53 -15.71
CA ILE A 266 16.55 18.82 -15.18
C ILE A 266 16.90 18.08 -13.88
N GLU A 267 16.29 18.53 -12.80
CA GLU A 267 16.26 17.88 -11.50
C GLU A 267 14.87 17.32 -11.21
N GLY A 268 14.87 16.14 -10.60
CA GLY A 268 13.65 15.53 -10.10
C GLY A 268 13.20 16.19 -8.80
N VAL A 269 12.06 15.72 -8.30
CA VAL A 269 11.58 16.12 -6.99
C VAL A 269 12.56 15.65 -5.91
N GLN A 270 12.81 16.49 -4.91
CA GLN A 270 13.61 16.11 -3.76
C GLN A 270 13.03 14.88 -3.08
N LEU A 271 13.92 13.95 -2.73
CA LEU A 271 13.59 12.67 -2.16
C LEU A 271 14.21 12.56 -0.77
N MET A 272 13.37 12.31 0.22
CA MET A 272 13.77 12.06 1.59
C MET A 272 13.85 10.55 1.82
N ARG A 273 14.98 10.09 2.35
CA ARG A 273 15.30 8.67 2.46
C ARG A 273 15.43 8.24 3.90
N TYR A 274 14.68 7.21 4.27
CA TYR A 274 14.71 6.58 5.58
C TYR A 274 15.19 5.14 5.43
N LYS A 275 16.20 4.75 6.22
CA LYS A 275 16.63 3.36 6.34
C LYS A 275 15.95 2.75 7.56
N LEU A 276 15.37 1.57 7.38
CA LEU A 276 14.65 0.81 8.38
C LEU A 276 15.59 -0.07 9.20
#